data_AF-A0A2N8NP92-F1
#
_entry.id   AF-A0A2N8NP92-F1
#
_cell.length_a   1.000
_cell.length_b   1.000
_cell.length_c   1.000
_cell.angle_alpha   90.00
_cell.angle_beta   90.00
_cell.angle_gamma   90.00
#
_symmetry.space_group_name_H-M   'P 1'
#
loop_
_entity.id
_entity.type
_entity.pdbx_description
1 polymer ?
#
loop_
_entity_poly.entity_id
_entity_poly.type
_entity_poly.pdbx_seq_one_letter_code
_entity_poly.pdbx_strand_id
1 'polypeptide(L)'
;MEFLFILLAIVVVCGVLIGPAMRRRRAGQEVTQGARTAVDPAGAYGFLPAERLDVRLPGPDEELLAAVLEARRTQDWKPAAELLARTDAKTAAELRWQRVQTLAGAAAQELAETPGTGGMWLRHWRVVAPKDAGGAAVQAEFLVQQALRDPSSQDFRMILEEARTVCAEAALLAPGDPVPAIVELGVARGLGASEAEFQSLWERVVARAPQHMGAHLVALRYWSAKWHGSQERADAFAQSAAAGAAPGSLLPALPLFAVHDHLPDVELVPGLYQGVVVSQAIEAARFAVAGAPADHPVLPHVRHLLVWFLVRAERYPEAMEQLRAVDGHIGAVPWSYEQDPVGAYLMYRARAVAGWEQGGGR
;
A
#
# COMPACT_ATOMS: atom_id res chain seq x y z
N MET A 1 -10.82 44.33 -12.17
CA MET A 1 -9.41 43.87 -12.26
C MET A 1 -9.15 42.69 -11.32
N GLU A 2 -9.80 42.60 -10.15
CA GLU A 2 -9.58 41.48 -9.19
C GLU A 2 -10.19 40.13 -9.63
N PHE A 3 -11.32 40.11 -10.34
CA PHE A 3 -11.92 38.87 -10.84
C PHE A 3 -11.08 38.15 -11.91
N LEU A 4 -10.24 38.87 -12.65
CA LEU A 4 -9.38 38.28 -13.69
C LEU A 4 -8.17 37.55 -13.07
N PHE A 5 -7.68 38.00 -11.90
CA PHE A 5 -6.58 37.36 -11.18
C PHE A 5 -7.00 36.09 -10.45
N ILE A 6 -8.24 36.03 -9.95
CA ILE A 6 -8.81 34.82 -9.32
C ILE A 6 -9.07 33.73 -10.37
N LEU A 7 -9.52 34.09 -11.56
CA LEU A 7 -9.71 33.15 -12.68
C LEU A 7 -8.37 32.61 -13.23
N LEU A 8 -7.32 33.45 -13.27
CA LEU A 8 -5.98 33.01 -13.68
C LEU A 8 -5.33 32.08 -12.64
N ALA A 9 -5.56 32.30 -11.34
CA ALA A 9 -5.04 31.46 -10.27
C ALA A 9 -5.70 30.06 -10.26
N ILE A 10 -7.00 29.96 -10.56
CA ILE A 10 -7.72 28.68 -10.65
C ILE A 10 -7.29 27.88 -11.88
N VAL A 11 -7.00 28.54 -13.01
CA VAL A 11 -6.51 27.85 -14.23
C VAL A 11 -5.07 27.32 -14.05
N VAL A 12 -4.22 27.99 -13.26
CA VAL A 12 -2.87 27.50 -12.94
C VAL A 12 -2.92 26.34 -11.93
N VAL A 13 -3.79 26.40 -10.91
CA VAL A 13 -3.94 25.31 -9.92
C VAL A 13 -4.61 24.08 -10.54
N CYS A 14 -5.63 24.25 -11.39
CA CYS A 14 -6.23 23.15 -12.15
C CYS A 14 -5.30 22.63 -13.27
N GLY A 15 -4.46 23.48 -13.88
CA GLY A 15 -3.49 23.07 -14.90
C GLY A 15 -2.33 22.23 -14.35
N VAL A 16 -1.91 22.46 -13.10
CA VAL A 16 -0.80 21.75 -12.44
C VAL A 16 -1.24 20.41 -11.85
N LEU A 17 -2.52 20.24 -11.47
CA LEU A 17 -3.03 18.97 -10.93
C LEU A 17 -3.78 18.10 -11.96
N ILE A 18 -4.42 18.69 -12.99
CA ILE A 18 -5.20 17.94 -13.99
C ILE A 18 -4.38 17.68 -15.28
N GLY A 19 -3.40 18.53 -15.59
CA GLY A 19 -2.51 18.40 -16.76
C GLY A 19 -1.70 17.09 -16.83
N PRO A 20 -1.10 16.60 -15.72
CA PRO A 20 -0.32 15.35 -15.72
C PRO A 20 -1.19 14.11 -15.96
N ALA A 21 -2.42 14.10 -15.42
CA ALA A 21 -3.35 12.99 -15.57
C ALA A 21 -3.88 12.85 -17.01
N MET A 22 -4.04 13.96 -17.73
CA MET A 22 -4.46 13.95 -19.14
C MET A 22 -3.31 13.68 -20.12
N ARG A 23 -2.06 14.02 -19.80
CA ARG A 23 -0.90 13.67 -20.64
C ARG A 23 -0.51 12.19 -20.54
N ARG A 24 -0.73 11.54 -19.39
CA ARG A 24 -0.63 10.06 -19.24
C ARG A 24 -1.59 9.32 -20.18
N ARG A 25 -2.74 9.90 -20.54
CA ARG A 25 -3.72 9.28 -21.44
C ARG A 25 -3.25 9.13 -22.89
N ARG A 26 -2.37 9.99 -23.42
CA ARG A 26 -1.96 9.93 -24.84
C ARG A 26 -0.70 9.09 -25.08
N ALA A 27 0.28 9.12 -24.17
CA ALA A 27 1.51 8.33 -24.34
C ALA A 27 1.31 6.84 -24.03
N GLY A 28 0.31 6.47 -23.21
CA GLY A 28 -0.01 5.08 -22.91
C GLY A 28 -0.83 4.37 -24.01
N GLN A 29 -1.58 5.12 -24.84
CA GLN A 29 -2.48 4.53 -25.85
C GLN A 29 -1.77 3.98 -27.09
N GLU A 30 -0.57 4.44 -27.42
CA GLU A 30 0.21 3.89 -28.55
C GLU A 30 1.06 2.67 -28.15
N VAL A 31 1.36 2.50 -26.86
CA VAL A 31 2.15 1.36 -26.34
C VAL A 31 1.26 0.18 -25.90
N THR A 32 -0.01 0.45 -25.55
CA THR A 32 -0.97 -0.58 -25.11
C THR A 32 -1.36 -1.59 -26.19
N GLN A 33 -1.18 -1.28 -27.48
CA GLN A 33 -1.39 -2.27 -28.55
C GLN A 33 -0.24 -3.28 -28.69
N GLY A 34 1.00 -2.91 -28.33
CA GLY A 34 2.15 -3.82 -28.34
C GLY A 34 2.33 -4.62 -27.03
N ALA A 35 1.77 -4.14 -25.92
CA ALA A 35 1.90 -4.76 -24.59
C ALA A 35 0.92 -5.93 -24.35
N ARG A 36 -0.14 -6.07 -25.16
CA ARG A 36 -1.04 -7.24 -25.14
C ARG A 36 -0.34 -8.56 -25.52
N THR A 37 0.88 -8.48 -26.04
CA THR A 37 1.67 -9.61 -26.55
C THR A 37 2.74 -10.16 -25.59
N ALA A 38 2.83 -9.68 -24.34
CA ALA A 38 3.56 -10.39 -23.29
C ALA A 38 2.70 -11.53 -22.70
N VAL A 39 2.22 -12.37 -23.60
CA VAL A 39 1.71 -13.70 -23.32
C VAL A 39 2.95 -14.52 -22.95
N ASP A 40 2.96 -15.15 -21.78
CA ASP A 40 3.92 -16.22 -21.49
C ASP A 40 3.65 -17.34 -22.50
N PRO A 41 4.44 -17.47 -23.58
CA PRO A 41 4.08 -18.34 -24.69
C PRO A 41 4.10 -19.78 -24.18
N ALA A 42 2.92 -20.41 -24.12
CA ALA A 42 2.72 -21.76 -23.59
C ALA A 42 3.11 -21.96 -22.10
N GLY A 43 3.18 -20.90 -21.29
CA GLY A 43 3.48 -21.03 -19.85
C GLY A 43 4.96 -21.29 -19.53
N ALA A 44 5.87 -20.90 -20.42
CA ALA A 44 7.32 -21.06 -20.28
C ALA A 44 7.90 -20.44 -18.98
N TYR A 45 7.32 -19.33 -18.51
CA TYR A 45 7.79 -18.62 -17.31
C TYR A 45 6.93 -18.87 -16.07
N GLY A 46 5.76 -19.49 -16.22
CA GLY A 46 4.81 -19.78 -15.16
C GLY A 46 3.91 -18.60 -14.78
N PHE A 47 3.78 -17.59 -15.65
CA PHE A 47 2.96 -16.42 -15.37
C PHE A 47 1.49 -16.65 -15.71
N LEU A 48 0.60 -16.06 -14.91
CA LEU A 48 -0.83 -16.09 -15.15
C LEU A 48 -1.21 -15.12 -16.29
N PRO A 49 -2.26 -15.47 -17.07
CA PRO A 49 -2.81 -14.56 -18.06
C PRO A 49 -3.42 -13.32 -17.39
N ALA A 50 -3.52 -12.23 -18.14
CA ALA A 50 -3.94 -10.91 -17.64
C ALA A 50 -5.27 -10.96 -16.88
N GLU A 51 -6.21 -11.77 -17.35
CA GLU A 51 -7.57 -11.92 -16.80
C GLU A 51 -7.60 -12.63 -15.44
N ARG A 52 -6.48 -13.28 -15.07
CA ARG A 52 -6.34 -14.00 -13.79
C ARG A 52 -5.51 -13.25 -12.76
N LEU A 53 -5.03 -12.04 -13.07
CA LEU A 53 -4.30 -11.21 -12.10
C LEU A 53 -5.27 -10.56 -11.11
N ASP A 54 -5.08 -10.83 -9.83
CA ASP A 54 -5.91 -10.29 -8.76
C ASP A 54 -5.37 -8.92 -8.29
N VAL A 55 -6.15 -7.86 -8.51
CA VAL A 55 -5.81 -6.48 -8.10
C VAL A 55 -6.14 -6.17 -6.64
N ARG A 56 -6.81 -7.08 -5.92
CA ARG A 56 -7.35 -6.82 -4.57
C ARG A 56 -6.33 -7.08 -3.48
N LEU A 57 -5.45 -8.06 -3.68
CA LEU A 57 -4.47 -8.49 -2.69
C LEU A 57 -3.04 -8.40 -3.24
N PRO A 58 -2.06 -8.05 -2.40
CA PRO A 58 -0.64 -8.01 -2.78
C PRO A 58 -0.03 -9.41 -2.94
N GLY A 59 -0.62 -10.42 -2.30
CA GLY A 59 -0.21 -11.82 -2.30
C GLY A 59 -1.38 -12.72 -1.86
N PRO A 60 -1.17 -14.04 -1.80
CA PRO A 60 -2.26 -15.00 -1.53
C PRO A 60 -2.73 -14.92 -0.06
N ASP A 61 -4.05 -14.74 0.13
CA ASP A 61 -4.78 -14.98 1.40
C ASP A 61 -6.21 -15.42 1.04
N GLU A 62 -6.40 -16.72 0.83
CA GLU A 62 -7.68 -17.28 0.38
C GLU A 62 -8.80 -17.10 1.41
N GLU A 63 -8.48 -17.18 2.71
CA GLU A 63 -9.47 -16.98 3.79
C GLU A 63 -9.96 -15.53 3.82
N LEU A 64 -9.05 -14.55 3.68
CA LEU A 64 -9.42 -13.15 3.59
C LEU A 64 -10.26 -12.85 2.35
N LEU A 65 -9.86 -13.40 1.19
CA LEU A 65 -10.61 -13.20 -0.04
C LEU A 65 -12.01 -13.80 0.05
N ALA A 66 -12.14 -15.00 0.61
CA ALA A 66 -13.44 -15.64 0.85
C ALA A 66 -14.32 -14.79 1.78
N ALA A 67 -13.76 -14.26 2.87
CA ALA A 67 -14.50 -13.40 3.80
C ALA A 67 -14.98 -12.09 3.15
N VAL A 68 -14.12 -11.44 2.35
CA VAL A 68 -14.47 -10.23 1.60
C VAL A 68 -15.57 -10.50 0.57
N LEU A 69 -15.45 -11.59 -0.19
CA LEU A 69 -16.43 -11.97 -1.20
C LEU A 69 -17.78 -12.32 -0.58
N GLU A 70 -17.78 -13.03 0.55
CA GLU A 70 -19.00 -13.38 1.26
C GLU A 70 -19.67 -12.13 1.83
N ALA A 71 -18.93 -11.26 2.52
CA ALA A 71 -19.46 -9.99 3.04
C ALA A 71 -20.06 -9.12 1.93
N ARG A 72 -19.38 -9.00 0.79
CA ARG A 72 -19.90 -8.26 -0.37
C ARG A 72 -21.19 -8.89 -0.92
N ARG A 73 -21.24 -10.21 -1.03
CA ARG A 73 -22.36 -10.95 -1.65
C ARG A 73 -23.61 -11.02 -0.77
N THR A 74 -23.45 -11.28 0.52
CA THR A 74 -24.58 -11.56 1.44
C THR A 74 -24.79 -10.50 2.51
N GLN A 75 -23.87 -9.55 2.62
CA GLN A 75 -23.80 -8.61 3.74
C GLN A 75 -23.60 -9.29 5.09
N ASP A 76 -23.15 -10.55 5.11
CA ASP A 76 -22.77 -11.27 6.32
C ASP A 76 -21.32 -10.95 6.69
N TRP A 77 -21.14 -10.31 7.85
CA TRP A 77 -19.85 -9.93 8.39
C TRP A 77 -19.20 -11.04 9.24
N LYS A 78 -19.94 -12.08 9.63
CA LYS A 78 -19.45 -13.11 10.56
C LYS A 78 -18.19 -13.83 10.08
N PRO A 79 -18.02 -14.18 8.78
CA PRO A 79 -16.78 -14.78 8.31
C PRO A 79 -15.56 -13.86 8.53
N ALA A 80 -15.72 -12.55 8.31
CA ALA A 80 -14.66 -11.57 8.58
C ALA A 80 -14.35 -11.47 10.09
N ALA A 81 -15.38 -11.49 10.94
CA ALA A 81 -15.21 -11.50 12.39
C ALA A 81 -14.46 -12.76 12.88
N GLU A 82 -14.87 -13.94 12.41
CA GLU A 82 -14.23 -15.19 12.77
C GLU A 82 -12.76 -15.25 12.29
N LEU A 83 -12.50 -14.74 11.07
CA LEU A 83 -11.15 -14.62 10.54
C LEU A 83 -10.26 -13.76 11.45
N LEU A 84 -10.74 -12.57 11.85
CA LEU A 84 -9.99 -11.70 12.75
C LEU A 84 -9.88 -12.30 14.15
N ALA A 85 -10.91 -12.96 14.67
CA ALA A 85 -10.87 -13.59 16.00
C ALA A 85 -9.80 -14.70 16.08
N ARG A 86 -9.57 -15.45 14.98
CA ARG A 86 -8.53 -16.48 14.89
C ARG A 86 -7.13 -15.92 14.55
N THR A 87 -7.03 -14.65 14.19
CA THR A 87 -5.74 -14.00 13.88
C THR A 87 -5.18 -13.30 15.12
N ASP A 88 -4.32 -13.99 15.86
CA ASP A 88 -3.76 -13.53 17.14
C ASP A 88 -3.02 -12.19 17.00
N ALA A 89 -3.38 -11.23 17.85
CA ALA A 89 -2.86 -9.86 17.78
C ALA A 89 -1.39 -9.72 18.22
N LYS A 90 -0.82 -10.71 18.92
CA LYS A 90 0.57 -10.68 19.39
C LYS A 90 1.50 -11.45 18.46
N THR A 91 1.09 -12.65 18.03
CA THR A 91 1.95 -13.52 17.20
C THR A 91 1.75 -13.31 15.71
N ALA A 92 0.60 -12.76 15.29
CA ALA A 92 0.24 -12.52 13.89
C ALA A 92 -0.18 -11.05 13.65
N ALA A 93 0.42 -10.10 14.38
CA ALA A 93 0.12 -8.67 14.30
C ALA A 93 0.13 -8.14 12.85
N GLU A 94 1.17 -8.45 12.07
CA GLU A 94 1.28 -8.14 10.65
C GLU A 94 0.08 -8.61 9.83
N LEU A 95 -0.28 -9.90 9.97
CA LEU A 95 -1.36 -10.53 9.22
C LEU A 95 -2.70 -9.91 9.62
N ARG A 96 -2.88 -9.69 10.93
CA ARG A 96 -4.06 -9.05 11.49
C ARG A 96 -4.23 -7.64 10.93
N TRP A 97 -3.16 -6.84 10.92
CA TRP A 97 -3.16 -5.49 10.35
C TRP A 97 -3.54 -5.54 8.87
N GLN A 98 -2.93 -6.41 8.08
CA GLN A 98 -3.23 -6.54 6.65
C GLN A 98 -4.69 -6.94 6.39
N ARG A 99 -5.23 -7.89 7.16
CA ARG A 99 -6.65 -8.28 7.07
C ARG A 99 -7.58 -7.14 7.42
N VAL A 100 -7.27 -6.35 8.45
CA VAL A 100 -8.02 -5.13 8.81
C VAL A 100 -7.97 -4.11 7.67
N GLN A 101 -6.80 -3.84 7.09
CA GLN A 101 -6.62 -2.93 5.95
C GLN A 101 -7.47 -3.34 4.75
N THR A 102 -7.47 -4.62 4.39
CA THR A 102 -8.23 -5.13 3.24
C THR A 102 -9.73 -5.11 3.48
N LEU A 103 -10.20 -5.55 4.66
CA LEU A 103 -11.63 -5.53 5.00
C LEU A 103 -12.18 -4.10 4.99
N ALA A 104 -11.45 -3.15 5.58
CA ALA A 104 -11.78 -1.74 5.56
C ALA A 104 -11.79 -1.17 4.14
N GLY A 105 -10.79 -1.51 3.33
CA GLY A 105 -10.69 -1.07 1.95
C GLY A 105 -11.81 -1.61 1.07
N ALA A 106 -12.25 -2.85 1.29
CA ALA A 106 -13.41 -3.44 0.64
C ALA A 106 -14.69 -2.68 0.99
N ALA A 107 -14.95 -2.41 2.28
CA ALA A 107 -16.11 -1.62 2.71
C ALA A 107 -16.10 -0.20 2.11
N ALA A 108 -14.95 0.47 2.14
CA ALA A 108 -14.79 1.80 1.55
C ALA A 108 -15.02 1.76 0.04
N GLN A 109 -14.55 0.71 -0.65
CA GLN A 109 -14.71 0.56 -2.10
C GLN A 109 -16.16 0.34 -2.47
N GLU A 110 -16.87 -0.52 -1.75
CA GLU A 110 -18.30 -0.69 -1.93
C GLU A 110 -19.05 0.64 -1.71
N LEU A 111 -18.69 1.42 -0.69
CA LEU A 111 -19.31 2.73 -0.44
C LEU A 111 -19.04 3.73 -1.58
N ALA A 112 -17.84 3.71 -2.17
CA ALA A 112 -17.51 4.56 -3.32
C ALA A 112 -18.27 4.14 -4.58
N GLU A 113 -18.45 2.84 -4.80
CA GLU A 113 -19.20 2.29 -5.93
C GLU A 113 -20.71 2.53 -5.78
N THR A 114 -21.24 2.42 -4.56
CA THR A 114 -22.66 2.59 -4.25
C THR A 114 -22.85 3.49 -3.01
N PRO A 115 -22.82 4.83 -3.17
CA PRO A 115 -22.99 5.76 -2.07
C PRO A 115 -24.28 5.53 -1.26
N GLY A 116 -24.16 5.55 0.07
CA GLY A 116 -25.27 5.38 1.00
C GLY A 116 -25.54 3.94 1.44
N THR A 117 -25.35 2.96 0.56
CA THR A 117 -25.67 1.54 0.82
C THR A 117 -24.52 0.55 0.64
N GLY A 118 -23.39 0.97 0.05
CA GLY A 118 -22.18 0.15 -0.02
C GLY A 118 -21.53 -0.06 1.35
N GLY A 119 -20.99 -1.26 1.61
CA GLY A 119 -20.32 -1.59 2.86
C GLY A 119 -21.25 -1.68 4.08
N MET A 120 -22.56 -1.89 3.89
CA MET A 120 -23.54 -1.96 4.98
C MET A 120 -23.25 -3.10 5.97
N TRP A 121 -22.59 -4.17 5.54
CA TRP A 121 -22.12 -5.25 6.40
C TRP A 121 -21.26 -4.76 7.55
N LEU A 122 -20.39 -3.76 7.34
CA LEU A 122 -19.53 -3.20 8.40
C LEU A 122 -20.34 -2.40 9.42
N ARG A 123 -21.31 -1.60 8.94
CA ARG A 123 -22.24 -0.89 9.83
C ARG A 123 -23.08 -1.87 10.64
N HIS A 124 -23.58 -2.92 10.01
CA HIS A 124 -24.35 -3.97 10.66
C HIS A 124 -23.50 -4.72 11.71
N TRP A 125 -22.24 -5.01 11.42
CA TRP A 125 -21.29 -5.60 12.36
C TRP A 125 -21.14 -4.74 13.61
N ARG A 126 -20.86 -3.44 13.44
CA ARG A 126 -20.70 -2.50 14.56
C ARG A 126 -21.96 -2.36 15.42
N VAL A 127 -23.16 -2.47 14.83
CA VAL A 127 -24.44 -2.44 15.57
C VAL A 127 -24.68 -3.72 16.36
N VAL A 128 -24.48 -4.89 15.74
CA VAL A 128 -24.85 -6.18 16.34
C VAL A 128 -23.80 -6.69 17.33
N ALA A 129 -22.52 -6.40 17.08
CA ALA A 129 -21.42 -6.81 17.94
C ALA A 129 -20.51 -5.62 18.30
N PRO A 130 -21.01 -4.63 19.07
CA PRO A 130 -20.26 -3.41 19.39
C PRO A 130 -18.98 -3.68 20.18
N LYS A 131 -18.93 -4.80 20.93
CA LYS A 131 -17.76 -5.22 21.71
C LYS A 131 -16.77 -6.10 20.94
N ASP A 132 -16.98 -6.30 19.64
CA ASP A 132 -16.04 -7.03 18.80
C ASP A 132 -14.86 -6.13 18.42
N ALA A 133 -13.66 -6.49 18.88
CA ALA A 133 -12.44 -5.72 18.65
C ALA A 133 -12.04 -5.66 17.17
N GLY A 134 -12.30 -6.74 16.41
CA GLY A 134 -12.01 -6.80 14.97
C GLY A 134 -12.87 -5.80 14.20
N GLY A 135 -14.18 -5.79 14.47
CA GLY A 135 -15.12 -4.85 13.86
C GLY A 135 -14.76 -3.40 14.18
N ALA A 136 -14.37 -3.10 15.42
CA ALA A 136 -13.92 -1.76 15.81
C ALA A 136 -12.65 -1.34 15.04
N ALA A 137 -11.65 -2.23 14.93
CA ALA A 137 -10.43 -1.96 14.15
C ALA A 137 -10.72 -1.75 12.66
N VAL A 138 -11.58 -2.57 12.06
CA VAL A 138 -12.01 -2.41 10.65
C VAL A 138 -12.76 -1.10 10.44
N GLN A 139 -13.62 -0.70 11.37
CA GLN A 139 -14.34 0.59 11.30
C GLN A 139 -13.37 1.78 11.37
N ALA A 140 -12.40 1.75 12.29
CA ALA A 140 -11.41 2.82 12.40
C ALA A 140 -10.61 2.97 11.10
N GLU A 141 -10.12 1.86 10.55
CA GLU A 141 -9.37 1.87 9.30
C GLU A 141 -10.24 2.27 8.10
N PHE A 142 -11.51 1.85 8.07
CA PHE A 142 -12.47 2.24 7.05
C PHE A 142 -12.63 3.76 7.01
N LEU A 143 -12.78 4.41 8.16
CA LEU A 143 -12.91 5.87 8.24
C LEU A 143 -11.64 6.58 7.74
N VAL A 144 -10.46 6.06 8.09
CA VAL A 144 -9.18 6.59 7.57
C VAL A 144 -9.13 6.47 6.05
N GLN A 145 -9.43 5.30 5.49
CA GLN A 145 -9.41 5.11 4.03
C GLN A 145 -10.50 5.92 3.31
N GLN A 146 -11.68 6.06 3.90
CA GLN A 146 -12.74 6.91 3.38
C GLN A 146 -12.28 8.37 3.28
N ALA A 147 -11.72 8.92 4.37
CA ALA A 147 -11.23 10.29 4.39
C ALA A 147 -10.10 10.51 3.37
N LEU A 148 -9.14 9.58 3.29
CA LEU A 148 -8.00 9.71 2.36
C LEU A 148 -8.37 9.57 0.88
N ARG A 149 -9.54 9.01 0.54
CA ARG A 149 -10.02 8.96 -0.85
C ARG A 149 -10.57 10.29 -1.34
N ASP A 150 -11.12 11.10 -0.44
CA ASP A 150 -11.50 12.48 -0.74
C ASP A 150 -10.96 13.45 0.33
N PRO A 151 -9.65 13.76 0.30
CA PRO A 151 -9.04 14.72 1.22
C PRO A 151 -9.59 16.15 1.08
N SER A 152 -10.33 16.43 -0.01
CA SER A 152 -10.93 17.74 -0.27
C SER A 152 -12.33 17.89 0.32
N SER A 153 -12.92 16.81 0.82
CA SER A 153 -14.23 16.81 1.45
C SER A 153 -14.28 17.72 2.67
N GLN A 154 -15.40 18.43 2.83
CA GLN A 154 -15.68 19.23 4.03
C GLN A 154 -15.76 18.36 5.29
N ASP A 155 -16.09 17.08 5.13
CA ASP A 155 -16.20 16.11 6.22
C ASP A 155 -14.87 15.45 6.58
N PHE A 156 -13.78 15.71 5.83
CA PHE A 156 -12.48 15.04 6.01
C PHE A 156 -12.01 15.04 7.46
N ARG A 157 -12.01 16.23 8.09
CA ARG A 157 -11.60 16.37 9.49
C ARG A 157 -12.56 15.66 10.44
N MET A 158 -13.86 15.77 10.21
CA MET A 158 -14.88 15.12 11.04
C MET A 158 -14.74 13.59 11.01
N ILE A 159 -14.54 13.00 9.83
CA ILE A 159 -14.35 11.56 9.64
C ILE A 159 -13.08 11.07 10.37
N LEU A 160 -11.98 11.83 10.30
CA LEU A 160 -10.75 11.48 11.01
C LEU A 160 -10.86 11.63 12.53
N GLU A 161 -11.63 12.60 13.01
CA GLU A 161 -11.94 12.75 14.44
C GLU A 161 -12.80 11.57 14.96
N GLU A 162 -13.75 11.11 14.15
CA GLU A 162 -14.49 9.87 14.42
C GLU A 162 -13.53 8.67 14.42
N ALA A 163 -12.65 8.55 13.42
CA ALA A 163 -11.66 7.48 13.35
C ALA A 163 -10.76 7.44 14.59
N ARG A 164 -10.35 8.60 15.11
CA ARG A 164 -9.58 8.72 16.37
C ARG A 164 -10.35 8.12 17.55
N THR A 165 -11.64 8.42 17.64
CA THR A 165 -12.51 7.89 18.70
C THR A 165 -12.65 6.37 18.59
N VAL A 166 -12.87 5.86 17.37
CA VAL A 166 -12.98 4.41 17.13
C VAL A 166 -11.65 3.68 17.36
N CYS A 167 -10.50 4.30 17.06
CA CYS A 167 -9.18 3.76 17.41
C CYS A 167 -9.05 3.57 18.93
N ALA A 168 -9.47 4.56 19.73
CA ALA A 168 -9.45 4.46 21.19
C ALA A 168 -10.39 3.37 21.71
N GLU A 169 -11.57 3.22 21.12
CA GLU A 169 -12.50 2.12 21.43
C GLU A 169 -11.87 0.75 21.11
N ALA A 170 -11.33 0.58 19.91
CA ALA A 170 -10.68 -0.66 19.49
C ALA A 170 -9.50 -1.03 20.40
N ALA A 171 -8.71 -0.05 20.83
CA ALA A 171 -7.60 -0.25 21.76
C ALA A 171 -8.07 -0.71 23.16
N LEU A 172 -9.24 -0.25 23.62
CA LEU A 172 -9.84 -0.72 24.87
C LEU A 172 -10.39 -2.14 24.77
N LEU A 173 -10.94 -2.51 23.61
CA LEU A 173 -11.50 -3.85 23.36
C LEU A 173 -10.43 -4.93 23.18
N ALA A 174 -9.24 -4.58 22.68
CA ALA A 174 -8.10 -5.48 22.55
C ALA A 174 -6.79 -4.87 23.12
N PRO A 175 -6.64 -4.83 24.46
CA PRO A 175 -5.43 -4.33 25.08
C PRO A 175 -4.20 -5.14 24.64
N GLY A 176 -3.26 -4.48 23.97
CA GLY A 176 -2.02 -5.10 23.48
C GLY A 176 -2.01 -5.40 21.99
N ASP A 177 -3.15 -5.29 21.30
CA ASP A 177 -3.19 -5.28 19.83
C ASP A 177 -2.52 -3.99 19.31
N PRO A 178 -1.47 -4.07 18.47
CA PRO A 178 -0.86 -2.87 17.90
C PRO A 178 -1.70 -2.23 16.80
N VAL A 179 -2.65 -2.94 16.20
CA VAL A 179 -3.41 -2.48 15.02
C VAL A 179 -4.13 -1.15 15.25
N PRO A 180 -4.90 -0.94 16.35
CA PRO A 180 -5.56 0.36 16.57
C PRO A 180 -4.58 1.53 16.64
N ALA A 181 -3.41 1.34 17.26
CA ALA A 181 -2.38 2.38 17.33
C ALA A 181 -1.71 2.63 15.97
N ILE A 182 -1.58 1.60 15.13
CA ILE A 182 -1.08 1.74 13.76
C ILE A 182 -2.07 2.53 12.90
N VAL A 183 -3.37 2.26 13.02
CA VAL A 183 -4.43 3.03 12.34
C VAL A 183 -4.43 4.49 12.82
N GLU A 184 -4.23 4.70 14.12
CA GLU A 184 -4.13 6.03 14.74
C GLU A 184 -2.99 6.87 14.13
N LEU A 185 -1.88 6.25 13.65
CA LEU A 185 -0.81 6.99 12.94
C LEU A 185 -1.33 7.63 11.65
N GLY A 186 -2.21 6.94 10.92
CA GLY A 186 -2.87 7.47 9.73
C GLY A 186 -3.79 8.65 10.07
N VAL A 187 -4.53 8.54 11.18
CA VAL A 187 -5.37 9.62 11.71
C VAL A 187 -4.54 10.84 12.09
N ALA A 188 -3.47 10.64 12.88
CA ALA A 188 -2.58 11.70 13.33
C ALA A 188 -1.96 12.45 12.15
N ARG A 189 -1.50 11.72 11.11
CA ARG A 189 -1.00 12.32 9.88
C ARG A 189 -2.07 13.16 9.17
N GLY A 190 -3.29 12.63 9.01
CA GLY A 190 -4.38 13.33 8.33
C GLY A 190 -4.88 14.57 9.09
N LEU A 191 -4.87 14.55 10.41
CA LEU A 191 -5.26 15.69 11.26
C LEU A 191 -4.16 16.75 11.43
N GLY A 192 -2.97 16.51 10.90
CA GLY A 192 -1.84 17.42 11.02
C GLY A 192 -1.23 17.46 12.42
N ALA A 193 -1.13 16.29 13.07
CA ALA A 193 -0.48 16.17 14.38
C ALA A 193 0.95 16.74 14.33
N SER A 194 1.31 17.47 15.38
CA SER A 194 2.68 17.94 15.57
C SER A 194 3.64 16.75 15.68
N GLU A 195 4.92 17.02 15.44
CA GLU A 195 5.96 16.01 15.52
C GLU A 195 6.01 15.33 16.89
N ALA A 196 5.86 16.09 17.97
CA ALA A 196 5.86 15.55 19.34
C ALA A 196 4.67 14.62 19.59
N GLU A 197 3.47 14.99 19.11
CA GLU A 197 2.28 14.15 19.22
C GLU A 197 2.42 12.86 18.40
N PHE A 198 2.93 12.97 17.17
CA PHE A 198 3.16 11.82 16.31
C PHE A 198 4.22 10.88 16.89
N GLN A 199 5.32 11.43 17.40
CA GLN A 199 6.41 10.67 18.02
C GLN A 199 5.93 9.93 19.26
N SER A 200 5.12 10.55 20.12
CA SER A 200 4.54 9.88 21.30
C SER A 200 3.64 8.70 20.91
N LEU A 201 2.85 8.84 19.83
CA LEU A 201 2.07 7.73 19.29
C LEU A 201 2.95 6.65 18.66
N TRP A 202 4.00 7.03 17.92
CA TRP A 202 4.95 6.10 17.35
C TRP A 202 5.65 5.25 18.42
N GLU A 203 6.06 5.86 19.53
CA GLU A 203 6.64 5.17 20.69
C GLU A 203 5.71 4.11 21.28
N ARG A 204 4.39 4.39 21.34
CA ARG A 204 3.39 3.40 21.75
C ARG A 204 3.35 2.20 20.80
N VAL A 205 3.52 2.41 19.50
CA VAL A 205 3.51 1.34 18.49
C VAL A 205 4.76 0.49 18.61
N VAL A 206 5.95 1.10 18.60
CA VAL A 206 7.21 0.34 18.67
C VAL A 206 7.45 -0.34 20.02
N ALA A 207 6.87 0.18 21.12
CA ALA A 207 6.88 -0.51 22.40
C ALA A 207 6.12 -1.85 22.37
N ARG A 208 5.16 -2.02 21.46
CA ARG A 208 4.36 -3.25 21.29
C ARG A 208 4.89 -4.14 20.17
N ALA A 209 5.24 -3.54 19.03
CA ALA A 209 5.59 -4.26 17.81
C ALA A 209 6.75 -3.56 17.07
N PRO A 210 7.99 -3.59 17.63
CA PRO A 210 9.13 -2.83 17.11
C PRO A 210 9.60 -3.30 15.73
N GLN A 211 9.22 -4.50 15.29
CA GLN A 211 9.59 -5.07 14.00
C GLN A 211 8.42 -5.08 12.99
N HIS A 212 7.30 -4.43 13.32
CA HIS A 212 6.08 -4.44 12.49
C HIS A 212 6.31 -3.61 11.21
N MET A 213 6.51 -4.27 10.06
CA MET A 213 6.79 -3.60 8.79
C MET A 213 5.65 -2.68 8.34
N GLY A 214 4.40 -3.13 8.50
CA GLY A 214 3.21 -2.30 8.19
C GLY A 214 3.18 -0.98 8.96
N ALA A 215 3.49 -1.00 10.26
CA ALA A 215 3.59 0.19 11.10
C ALA A 215 4.65 1.17 10.59
N HIS A 216 5.82 0.66 10.20
CA HIS A 216 6.89 1.48 9.66
C HIS A 216 6.52 2.10 8.31
N LEU A 217 5.79 1.37 7.45
CA LEU A 217 5.27 1.92 6.18
C LEU A 217 4.24 3.03 6.40
N VAL A 218 3.37 2.91 7.41
CA VAL A 218 2.41 3.96 7.77
C VAL A 218 3.15 5.19 8.32
N ALA A 219 4.14 4.96 9.20
CA ALA A 219 4.92 6.03 9.82
C ALA A 219 5.83 6.78 8.83
N LEU A 220 6.47 6.07 7.90
CA LEU A 220 7.33 6.66 6.87
C LEU A 220 6.64 7.81 6.13
N ARG A 221 5.36 7.65 5.79
CA ARG A 221 4.59 8.68 5.05
C ARG A 221 4.43 9.98 5.84
N TYR A 222 4.43 9.96 7.17
CA TYR A 222 4.38 11.19 7.97
C TYR A 222 5.63 12.05 7.74
N TRP A 223 6.80 11.40 7.67
CA TRP A 223 8.09 12.05 7.46
C TRP A 223 8.36 12.47 6.02
N SER A 224 7.53 12.05 5.08
CA SER A 224 7.70 12.40 3.66
C SER A 224 7.44 13.89 3.39
N ALA A 225 8.12 14.44 2.39
CA ALA A 225 7.92 15.78 1.85
C ALA A 225 6.49 16.06 1.34
N LYS A 226 5.72 15.01 1.00
CA LYS A 226 4.31 15.15 0.57
C LYS A 226 3.37 15.45 1.74
N TRP A 227 3.86 15.31 2.97
CA TRP A 227 3.08 15.50 4.20
C TRP A 227 3.78 16.51 5.11
N HIS A 228 4.36 16.07 6.23
CA HIS A 228 4.84 16.95 7.30
C HIS A 228 6.37 17.03 7.38
N GLY A 229 7.09 16.30 6.54
CA GLY A 229 8.55 16.19 6.63
C GLY A 229 9.29 16.58 5.35
N SER A 230 10.39 15.87 5.08
CA SER A 230 11.26 16.09 3.92
C SER A 230 11.86 14.76 3.47
N GLN A 231 12.49 14.74 2.29
CA GLN A 231 13.18 13.54 1.82
C GLN A 231 14.24 13.08 2.83
N GLU A 232 15.03 14.00 3.38
CA GLU A 232 16.08 13.71 4.36
C GLU A 232 15.51 13.08 5.64
N ARG A 233 14.33 13.54 6.08
CA ARG A 233 13.67 13.01 7.28
C ARG A 233 13.12 11.61 7.04
N ALA A 234 12.48 11.38 5.89
CA ALA A 234 11.98 10.07 5.50
C ALA A 234 13.12 9.06 5.33
N ASP A 235 14.22 9.47 4.69
CA ASP A 235 15.42 8.66 4.51
C ASP A 235 16.07 8.33 5.86
N ALA A 236 16.21 9.31 6.76
CA ALA A 236 16.76 9.10 8.10
C ALA A 236 15.90 8.11 8.91
N PHE A 237 14.57 8.24 8.86
CA PHE A 237 13.65 7.30 9.50
C PHE A 237 13.81 5.88 8.92
N ALA A 238 13.84 5.76 7.60
CA ALA A 238 13.97 4.46 6.92
C ALA A 238 15.31 3.78 7.22
N GLN A 239 16.41 4.53 7.21
CA GLN A 239 17.75 4.03 7.54
C GLN A 239 17.85 3.60 9.01
N SER A 240 17.28 4.37 9.93
CA SER A 240 17.26 4.01 11.35
C SER A 240 16.49 2.71 11.61
N ALA A 241 15.33 2.54 10.98
CA ALA A 241 14.55 1.30 11.08
C ALA A 241 15.29 0.11 10.47
N ALA A 242 15.93 0.29 9.30
CA ALA A 242 16.74 -0.75 8.66
C ALA A 242 17.94 -1.17 9.53
N ALA A 243 18.61 -0.22 10.18
CA ALA A 243 19.73 -0.50 11.08
C ALA A 243 19.31 -1.22 12.37
N GLY A 244 18.09 -1.00 12.84
CA GLY A 244 17.49 -1.65 14.01
C GLY A 244 16.79 -2.99 13.72
N ALA A 245 16.90 -3.51 12.49
CA ALA A 245 16.20 -4.71 12.06
C ALA A 245 16.71 -5.96 12.80
N ALA A 246 15.77 -6.74 13.36
CA ALA A 246 16.07 -8.07 13.87
C ALA A 246 16.30 -9.08 12.72
N PRO A 247 16.98 -10.21 12.95
CA PRO A 247 17.09 -11.27 11.96
C PRO A 247 15.72 -11.71 11.44
N GLY A 248 15.58 -11.83 10.11
CA GLY A 248 14.32 -12.19 9.45
C GLY A 248 13.31 -11.06 9.29
N SER A 249 13.64 -9.83 9.73
CA SER A 249 12.80 -8.65 9.55
C SER A 249 12.81 -8.12 8.12
N LEU A 250 11.69 -7.55 7.68
CA LEU A 250 11.57 -6.83 6.41
C LEU A 250 11.99 -5.35 6.49
N LEU A 251 12.30 -4.82 7.67
CA LEU A 251 12.72 -3.43 7.84
C LEU A 251 13.93 -2.99 6.99
N PRO A 252 14.91 -3.86 6.63
CA PRO A 252 15.97 -3.46 5.71
C PRO A 252 15.45 -3.06 4.32
N ALA A 253 14.23 -3.45 3.94
CA ALA A 253 13.60 -3.03 2.69
C ALA A 253 12.96 -1.63 2.76
N LEU A 254 12.80 -1.04 3.95
CA LEU A 254 12.10 0.23 4.13
C LEU A 254 12.71 1.40 3.33
N PRO A 255 14.05 1.52 3.18
CA PRO A 255 14.64 2.53 2.30
C PRO A 255 14.16 2.47 0.85
N LEU A 256 13.81 1.29 0.32
CA LEU A 256 13.24 1.16 -1.03
C LEU A 256 11.90 1.89 -1.17
N PHE A 257 11.07 1.84 -0.12
CA PHE A 257 9.81 2.57 -0.08
C PHE A 257 10.01 4.08 0.08
N ALA A 258 11.00 4.51 0.87
CA ALA A 258 11.35 5.91 1.03
C ALA A 258 11.82 6.52 -0.31
N VAL A 259 12.73 5.82 -1.00
CA VAL A 259 13.17 6.21 -2.34
C VAL A 259 11.98 6.33 -3.28
N HIS A 260 11.11 5.32 -3.34
CA HIS A 260 9.93 5.33 -4.21
C HIS A 260 9.02 6.54 -3.96
N ASP A 261 8.79 6.91 -2.70
CA ASP A 261 7.92 8.04 -2.38
C ASP A 261 8.49 9.40 -2.82
N HIS A 262 9.81 9.49 -2.93
CA HIS A 262 10.55 10.70 -3.31
C HIS A 262 11.04 10.74 -4.76
N LEU A 263 10.67 9.74 -5.58
CA LEU A 263 11.01 9.79 -6.99
C LEU A 263 10.35 10.98 -7.69
N PRO A 264 11.07 11.67 -8.58
CA PRO A 264 10.48 12.75 -9.36
C PRO A 264 9.45 12.22 -10.35
N ASP A 265 8.39 13.00 -10.59
CA ASP A 265 7.33 12.65 -11.56
C ASP A 265 7.85 12.49 -13.00
N VAL A 266 8.98 13.15 -13.30
CA VAL A 266 9.68 13.08 -14.57
C VAL A 266 11.11 12.62 -14.30
N GLU A 267 11.55 11.60 -15.03
CA GLU A 267 12.93 11.17 -15.00
C GLU A 267 13.78 12.20 -15.75
N LEU A 268 14.43 13.08 -14.99
CA LEU A 268 15.26 14.17 -15.51
C LEU A 268 16.73 13.77 -15.61
N VAL A 269 17.13 12.67 -14.96
CA VAL A 269 18.52 12.27 -14.81
C VAL A 269 18.71 10.87 -15.40
N PRO A 270 19.46 10.73 -16.50
CA PRO A 270 19.87 9.43 -17.01
C PRO A 270 20.64 8.65 -15.94
N GLY A 271 20.32 7.37 -15.75
CA GLY A 271 21.03 6.52 -14.80
C GLY A 271 20.57 6.65 -13.35
N LEU A 272 19.44 7.31 -13.07
CA LEU A 272 18.89 7.47 -11.72
C LEU A 272 18.80 6.13 -10.96
N TYR A 273 18.34 5.08 -11.65
CA TYR A 273 18.13 3.76 -11.06
C TYR A 273 19.40 2.95 -10.84
N GLN A 274 20.51 3.37 -11.43
CA GLN A 274 21.85 2.84 -11.23
C GLN A 274 22.66 3.66 -10.20
N GLY A 275 22.09 4.76 -9.70
CA GLY A 275 22.69 5.57 -8.66
C GLY A 275 22.92 4.79 -7.36
N VAL A 276 23.87 5.24 -6.55
CA VAL A 276 24.28 4.58 -5.30
C VAL A 276 23.10 4.39 -4.34
N VAL A 277 22.26 5.41 -4.17
CA VAL A 277 21.10 5.36 -3.26
C VAL A 277 20.11 4.28 -3.67
N VAL A 278 19.72 4.25 -4.96
CA VAL A 278 18.77 3.24 -5.47
C VAL A 278 19.38 1.84 -5.42
N SER A 279 20.65 1.70 -5.82
CA SER A 279 21.34 0.41 -5.81
C SER A 279 21.43 -0.16 -4.39
N GLN A 280 21.79 0.65 -3.39
CA GLN A 280 21.82 0.24 -1.99
C GLN A 280 20.43 -0.15 -1.46
N ALA A 281 19.39 0.60 -1.81
CA ALA A 281 18.02 0.28 -1.43
C ALA A 281 17.54 -1.05 -2.04
N ILE A 282 17.90 -1.33 -3.31
CA ILE A 282 17.63 -2.62 -3.96
C ILE A 282 18.33 -3.74 -3.20
N GLU A 283 19.64 -3.62 -2.92
CA GLU A 283 20.38 -4.66 -2.21
C GLU A 283 19.82 -4.93 -0.81
N ALA A 284 19.47 -3.88 -0.06
CA ALA A 284 18.90 -4.02 1.28
C ALA A 284 17.52 -4.72 1.24
N ALA A 285 16.69 -4.40 0.25
CA ALA A 285 15.41 -5.07 0.05
C ALA A 285 15.58 -6.54 -0.41
N ARG A 286 16.55 -6.84 -1.29
CA ARG A 286 16.87 -8.22 -1.67
C ARG A 286 17.37 -9.03 -0.47
N PHE A 287 18.21 -8.45 0.37
CA PHE A 287 18.66 -9.06 1.62
C PHE A 287 17.48 -9.36 2.56
N ALA A 288 16.58 -8.40 2.77
CA ALA A 288 15.37 -8.58 3.57
C ALA A 288 14.49 -9.72 3.04
N VAL A 289 14.26 -9.75 1.73
CA VAL A 289 13.45 -10.78 1.06
C VAL A 289 14.07 -12.19 1.19
N ALA A 290 15.39 -12.30 1.14
CA ALA A 290 16.08 -13.57 1.29
C ALA A 290 16.07 -14.10 2.74
N GLY A 291 16.02 -13.20 3.73
CA GLY A 291 16.04 -13.55 5.15
C GLY A 291 14.67 -13.71 5.80
N ALA A 292 13.61 -13.14 5.24
CA ALA A 292 12.28 -13.15 5.84
C ALA A 292 11.55 -14.51 5.71
N PRO A 293 10.63 -14.84 6.65
CA PRO A 293 9.73 -15.99 6.50
C PRO A 293 8.96 -15.95 5.18
N ALA A 294 8.83 -17.09 4.51
CA ALA A 294 8.17 -17.17 3.20
C ALA A 294 6.70 -16.76 3.22
N ASP A 295 6.04 -16.93 4.38
CA ASP A 295 4.65 -16.58 4.66
C ASP A 295 4.50 -15.19 5.33
N HIS A 296 5.58 -14.39 5.40
CA HIS A 296 5.50 -13.06 6.00
C HIS A 296 4.49 -12.18 5.23
N PRO A 297 3.44 -11.61 5.88
CA PRO A 297 2.32 -10.98 5.17
C PRO A 297 2.71 -9.81 4.26
N VAL A 298 3.70 -9.02 4.67
CA VAL A 298 4.20 -7.85 3.90
C VAL A 298 5.23 -8.23 2.82
N LEU A 299 5.72 -9.47 2.77
CA LEU A 299 6.74 -9.90 1.80
C LEU A 299 6.32 -9.66 0.33
N PRO A 300 5.08 -9.93 -0.09
CA PRO A 300 4.64 -9.65 -1.45
C PRO A 300 4.75 -8.16 -1.81
N HIS A 301 4.44 -7.23 -0.90
CA HIS A 301 4.60 -5.80 -1.14
C HIS A 301 6.05 -5.41 -1.45
N VAL A 302 7.00 -5.97 -0.71
CA VAL A 302 8.44 -5.72 -0.94
C VAL A 302 8.87 -6.27 -2.30
N ARG A 303 8.43 -7.48 -2.65
CA ARG A 303 8.74 -8.11 -3.94
C ARG A 303 8.16 -7.33 -5.13
N HIS A 304 6.93 -6.83 -5.02
CA HIS A 304 6.33 -5.96 -6.06
C HIS A 304 7.12 -4.68 -6.29
N LEU A 305 7.53 -4.02 -5.20
CA LEU A 305 8.35 -2.82 -5.32
C LEU A 305 9.75 -3.13 -5.88
N LEU A 306 10.35 -4.26 -5.48
CA LEU A 306 11.60 -4.75 -6.07
C LEU A 306 11.47 -4.99 -7.58
N VAL A 307 10.41 -5.65 -8.07
CA VAL A 307 10.18 -5.82 -9.52
C VAL A 307 10.26 -4.47 -10.23
N TRP A 308 9.58 -3.47 -9.68
CA TRP A 308 9.54 -2.13 -10.27
C TRP A 308 10.93 -1.49 -10.37
N PHE A 309 11.73 -1.53 -9.30
CA PHE A 309 13.08 -0.97 -9.29
C PHE A 309 14.06 -1.79 -10.14
N LEU A 310 14.01 -3.13 -10.06
CA LEU A 310 14.92 -4.02 -10.77
C LEU A 310 14.76 -3.89 -12.28
N VAL A 311 13.52 -3.79 -12.79
CA VAL A 311 13.27 -3.58 -14.22
C VAL A 311 13.83 -2.23 -14.69
N ARG A 312 13.68 -1.17 -13.90
CA ARG A 312 14.21 0.17 -14.24
C ARG A 312 15.73 0.27 -14.10
N ALA A 313 16.31 -0.52 -13.21
CA ALA A 313 17.76 -0.68 -13.08
C ALA A 313 18.33 -1.67 -14.11
N GLU A 314 17.51 -2.23 -15.01
CA GLU A 314 17.89 -3.22 -16.04
C GLU A 314 18.46 -4.53 -15.46
N ARG A 315 18.11 -4.86 -14.22
CA ARG A 315 18.52 -6.07 -13.51
C ARG A 315 17.51 -7.20 -13.74
N TYR A 316 17.32 -7.55 -15.01
CA TYR A 316 16.23 -8.42 -15.46
C TYR A 316 16.23 -9.84 -14.86
N PRO A 317 17.38 -10.54 -14.67
CA PRO A 317 17.36 -11.86 -14.03
C PRO A 317 16.76 -11.84 -12.63
N GLU A 318 17.09 -10.82 -11.85
CA GLU A 318 16.59 -10.66 -10.49
C GLU A 318 15.12 -10.24 -10.48
N ALA A 319 14.71 -9.41 -11.45
CA ALA A 319 13.31 -9.06 -11.63
C ALA A 319 12.45 -10.30 -11.95
N MET A 320 12.97 -11.22 -12.78
CA MET A 320 12.29 -12.48 -13.11
C MET A 320 12.12 -13.39 -11.87
N GLU A 321 13.11 -13.45 -10.98
CA GLU A 321 12.97 -14.15 -9.69
C GLU A 321 11.81 -13.60 -8.87
N GLN A 322 11.70 -12.27 -8.77
CA GLN A 322 10.64 -11.64 -7.99
C GLN A 322 9.27 -11.78 -8.66
N LEU A 323 9.19 -11.62 -10.00
CA LEU A 323 7.95 -11.81 -10.76
C LEU A 323 7.37 -13.21 -10.55
N ARG A 324 8.18 -14.27 -10.65
CA ARG A 324 7.72 -15.64 -10.41
C ARG A 324 7.16 -15.86 -9.00
N ALA A 325 7.64 -15.08 -8.03
CA ALA A 325 7.21 -15.20 -6.64
C ALA A 325 5.90 -14.44 -6.33
N VAL A 326 5.48 -13.48 -7.16
CA VAL A 326 4.31 -12.63 -6.87
C VAL A 326 3.27 -12.57 -7.99
N ASP A 327 3.56 -13.06 -9.19
CA ASP A 327 2.59 -13.10 -10.29
C ASP A 327 1.32 -13.85 -9.86
N GLY A 328 0.16 -13.34 -10.30
CA GLY A 328 -1.16 -13.75 -9.82
C GLY A 328 -1.83 -12.78 -8.86
N HIS A 329 -1.06 -12.05 -8.05
CA HIS A 329 -1.59 -11.05 -7.10
C HIS A 329 -0.84 -9.73 -7.26
N ILE A 330 -1.53 -8.67 -7.66
CA ILE A 330 -0.92 -7.36 -8.00
C ILE A 330 -1.53 -6.19 -7.23
N GLY A 331 -2.29 -6.46 -6.16
CA GLY A 331 -2.85 -5.46 -5.25
C GLY A 331 -1.81 -4.82 -4.33
N ALA A 332 -0.69 -4.37 -4.90
CA ALA A 332 0.43 -3.76 -4.20
C ALA A 332 0.91 -2.51 -4.93
N VAL A 333 1.60 -1.65 -4.19
CA VAL A 333 2.36 -0.56 -4.79
C VAL A 333 3.50 -1.14 -5.66
N PRO A 334 3.82 -0.49 -6.79
CA PRO A 334 3.24 0.76 -7.28
C PRO A 334 1.97 0.57 -8.13
N TRP A 335 1.64 -0.66 -8.53
CA TRP A 335 0.55 -0.95 -9.47
C TRP A 335 -0.81 -0.44 -8.99
N SER A 336 -1.08 -0.56 -7.68
CA SER A 336 -2.35 -0.14 -7.07
C SER A 336 -2.63 1.38 -7.16
N TYR A 337 -1.65 2.20 -7.52
CA TYR A 337 -1.82 3.64 -7.73
C TYR A 337 -2.13 4.01 -9.19
N GLU A 338 -2.02 3.05 -10.11
CA GLU A 338 -2.30 3.28 -11.52
C GLU A 338 -3.79 3.14 -11.82
N GLN A 339 -4.25 3.87 -12.84
CA GLN A 339 -5.64 3.75 -13.32
C GLN A 339 -5.92 2.37 -13.92
N ASP A 340 -4.89 1.77 -14.52
CA ASP A 340 -4.91 0.39 -15.03
C ASP A 340 -3.76 -0.40 -14.38
N PRO A 341 -3.95 -0.94 -13.17
CA PRO A 341 -2.94 -1.70 -12.46
C PRO A 341 -2.45 -2.92 -13.26
N VAL A 342 -3.37 -3.60 -13.96
CA VAL A 342 -3.06 -4.79 -14.77
C VAL A 342 -2.15 -4.40 -15.93
N GLY A 343 -2.52 -3.37 -16.70
CA GLY A 343 -1.69 -2.88 -17.81
C GLY A 343 -0.30 -2.41 -17.35
N ALA A 344 -0.24 -1.70 -16.23
CA ALA A 344 1.03 -1.24 -15.66
C ALA A 344 1.94 -2.40 -15.25
N TYR A 345 1.41 -3.40 -14.53
CA TYR A 345 2.16 -4.59 -14.15
C TYR A 345 2.65 -5.38 -15.37
N LEU A 346 1.76 -5.63 -16.35
CA LEU A 346 2.10 -6.38 -17.57
C LEU A 346 3.18 -5.69 -18.39
N MET A 347 3.23 -4.36 -18.42
CA MET A 347 4.33 -3.62 -19.06
C MET A 347 5.69 -3.92 -18.41
N TYR A 348 5.76 -3.96 -17.07
CA TYR A 348 6.99 -4.28 -16.36
C TYR A 348 7.36 -5.75 -16.54
N ARG A 349 6.38 -6.65 -16.51
CA ARG A 349 6.57 -8.08 -16.81
C ARG A 349 7.14 -8.28 -18.21
N ALA A 350 6.58 -7.62 -19.22
CA ALA A 350 7.05 -7.68 -20.60
C ALA A 350 8.51 -7.21 -20.75
N ARG A 351 8.86 -6.09 -20.10
CA ARG A 351 10.24 -5.55 -20.11
C ARG A 351 11.21 -6.52 -19.45
N ALA A 352 10.82 -7.12 -18.32
CA ALA A 352 11.66 -8.08 -17.61
C ALA A 352 11.94 -9.31 -18.47
N VAL A 353 10.92 -9.88 -19.11
CA VAL A 353 11.06 -11.04 -20.02
C VAL A 353 11.98 -10.69 -21.18
N ALA A 354 11.68 -9.62 -21.91
CA ALA A 354 12.47 -9.23 -23.09
C ALA A 354 13.95 -8.97 -22.74
N GLY A 355 14.22 -8.29 -21.63
CA GLY A 355 15.58 -8.03 -21.18
C GLY A 355 16.30 -9.28 -20.68
N TRP A 356 15.59 -10.21 -20.05
CA TRP A 356 16.14 -11.48 -19.58
C TRP A 356 16.49 -12.43 -20.74
N GLU A 357 15.64 -12.53 -21.76
CA GLU A 357 15.90 -13.34 -22.96
C GLU A 357 17.09 -12.80 -23.76
N GLN A 358 17.18 -11.47 -23.93
CA GLN A 358 18.33 -10.82 -24.58
C GLN A 358 19.64 -11.07 -23.84
N GLY A 359 19.58 -11.20 -22.51
CA GLY A 359 20.71 -11.56 -21.64
C GLY A 359 21.09 -13.04 -21.66
N GLY A 360 20.44 -13.87 -22.47
CA GLY A 360 20.74 -15.30 -22.58
C GLY A 360 19.99 -16.20 -21.58
N GLY A 361 18.97 -15.67 -20.89
CA GLY A 361 18.03 -16.47 -20.11
C GLY A 361 17.27 -17.46 -20.99
N ARG A 362 17.08 -18.71 -20.53
CA ARG A 362 16.30 -19.75 -21.19
C ARG A 362 15.29 -20.35 -20.26
#